data_AF-A0A7W0UES9-F1
#
_entry.id   AF-A0A7W0UES9-F1
#
_cell.length_a   1.000
_cell.length_b   1.000
_cell.length_c   1.000
_cell.angle_alpha   90.00
_cell.angle_beta   90.00
_cell.angle_gamma   90.00
#
_symmetry.space_group_name_H-M   'P 1'
#
loop_
_entity.id
_entity.type
_entity.pdbx_description
1 polymer ?
#
loop_
_entity_poly.entity_id
_entity_poly.type
_entity_poly.pdbx_seq_one_letter_code
_entity_poly.pdbx_strand_id
1 'polypeptide(L)'
;LIFLCASSPALLAAWLGEIPDDSLALFIILTLANCVNLSTGVAYALALGEGRAGMIAGVSAFQAVLTIVLMLALAPLLDIWGVAAGAVIGVVTGALVYIAYFHRAHGIPIRDYVRSVGAPAAVALLAAVPVALSWLVISPPDDRPVAALLSLLDIIVYFAVYLPLADRLGLLPERLRPSSIRRAVVARRRRQAKPVTP
;
A
#
# COMPACT_ATOMS: atom_id res chain seq x y z
N LEU A 1 -2.53 -0.03 -1.21
CA LEU A 1 -2.63 -1.49 -1.43
C LEU A 1 -3.89 -2.07 -0.79
N ILE A 2 -4.19 -1.80 0.49
CA ILE A 2 -5.42 -2.30 1.13
C ILE A 2 -6.70 -1.89 0.35
N PHE A 3 -6.76 -0.65 -0.13
CA PHE A 3 -7.81 -0.20 -1.06
C PHE A 3 -7.96 -1.12 -2.29
N LEU A 4 -6.84 -1.53 -2.90
CA LEU A 4 -6.85 -2.39 -4.09
C LEU A 4 -7.46 -3.75 -3.77
N CYS A 5 -7.21 -4.31 -2.58
CA CYS A 5 -7.85 -5.55 -2.17
C CYS A 5 -9.37 -5.39 -2.10
N ALA A 6 -9.86 -4.31 -1.49
CA ALA A 6 -11.29 -4.07 -1.33
C ALA A 6 -12.00 -3.74 -2.66
N SER A 7 -11.34 -3.01 -3.56
CA SER A 7 -11.88 -2.64 -4.89
C SER A 7 -11.48 -3.63 -5.99
N SER A 8 -10.91 -4.78 -5.63
CA SER A 8 -10.39 -5.74 -6.60
C SER A 8 -11.41 -6.25 -7.62
N PRO A 9 -12.71 -6.46 -7.30
CA PRO A 9 -13.69 -6.86 -8.31
C PRO A 9 -13.87 -5.81 -9.41
N ALA A 10 -14.12 -4.54 -9.06
CA ALA A 10 -14.26 -3.48 -10.04
C ALA A 10 -12.97 -3.21 -10.82
N LEU A 11 -11.82 -3.25 -10.17
CA LEU A 11 -10.53 -3.04 -10.84
C LEU A 11 -10.24 -4.13 -11.86
N LEU A 12 -10.48 -5.40 -11.52
CA LEU A 12 -10.28 -6.52 -12.43
C LEU A 12 -11.31 -6.49 -13.57
N ALA A 13 -12.59 -6.22 -13.30
CA ALA A 13 -13.61 -6.05 -14.34
C ALA A 13 -13.26 -4.90 -15.30
N ALA A 14 -12.85 -3.74 -14.77
CA ALA A 14 -12.47 -2.59 -15.58
C ALA A 14 -11.25 -2.90 -16.47
N TRP A 15 -10.30 -3.68 -15.96
CA TRP A 15 -9.05 -3.98 -16.65
C TRP A 15 -9.17 -5.14 -17.65
N LEU A 16 -9.71 -6.28 -17.22
CA LEU A 16 -9.79 -7.53 -18.00
C LEU A 16 -11.09 -7.61 -18.80
N GLY A 17 -12.19 -7.02 -18.33
CA GLY A 17 -13.52 -7.16 -18.94
C GLY A 17 -14.27 -8.38 -18.40
N GLU A 18 -13.60 -9.53 -18.34
CA GLU A 18 -14.10 -10.73 -17.66
C GLU A 18 -13.12 -11.10 -16.54
N ILE A 19 -13.64 -11.52 -15.38
CA ILE A 19 -12.81 -11.89 -14.22
C ILE A 19 -12.70 -13.42 -14.19
N PRO A 20 -11.51 -14.01 -14.46
CA PRO A 20 -11.31 -15.44 -14.27
C PRO A 20 -11.41 -15.81 -12.79
N ASP A 21 -11.95 -17.00 -12.50
CA ASP A 21 -12.31 -17.46 -11.15
C ASP A 21 -11.19 -17.28 -10.10
N ASP A 22 -9.94 -17.57 -10.46
CA ASP A 22 -8.80 -17.48 -9.53
C ASP A 22 -8.15 -16.10 -9.46
N SER A 23 -8.40 -15.21 -10.43
CA SER A 23 -7.66 -13.95 -10.58
C SER A 23 -7.88 -13.01 -9.39
N LEU A 24 -9.09 -13.00 -8.84
CA LEU A 24 -9.43 -12.17 -7.69
C LEU A 24 -8.59 -12.55 -6.46
N ALA A 25 -8.55 -13.83 -6.13
CA ALA A 25 -7.83 -14.32 -4.96
C ALA A 25 -6.32 -14.18 -5.12
N LEU A 26 -5.79 -14.46 -6.31
CA LEU A 26 -4.38 -14.23 -6.65
C LEU A 26 -4.00 -12.75 -6.49
N PHE A 27 -4.84 -11.84 -7.00
CA PHE A 27 -4.62 -10.40 -6.87
C PHE A 27 -4.61 -9.94 -5.41
N ILE A 28 -5.56 -10.40 -4.60
CA ILE A 28 -5.64 -10.06 -3.17
C ILE A 28 -4.38 -10.54 -2.44
N ILE A 29 -4.00 -11.82 -2.62
CA ILE A 29 -2.87 -12.43 -1.91
C ILE A 29 -1.55 -11.73 -2.29
N LEU A 30 -1.32 -11.49 -3.59
CA LEU A 30 -0.11 -10.79 -4.05
C LEU A 30 -0.08 -9.33 -3.57
N THR A 31 -1.24 -8.66 -3.53
CA THR A 31 -1.35 -7.30 -3.00
C THR A 31 -1.03 -7.25 -1.50
N LEU A 32 -1.50 -8.22 -0.72
CA LEU A 32 -1.19 -8.34 0.71
C LEU A 32 0.30 -8.61 0.94
N ALA A 33 0.93 -9.47 0.15
CA ALA A 33 2.38 -9.69 0.21
C ALA A 33 3.15 -8.38 -0.07
N ASN A 34 2.69 -7.61 -1.07
CA ASN A 34 3.27 -6.31 -1.37
C ASN A 34 3.04 -5.25 -0.28
N CYS A 35 2.02 -5.37 0.58
CA CYS A 35 1.89 -4.50 1.76
C CYS A 35 3.09 -4.66 2.70
N VAL A 36 3.54 -5.90 2.92
CA VAL A 36 4.74 -6.19 3.71
C VAL A 36 5.96 -5.61 3.02
N ASN A 37 6.09 -5.78 1.70
CA ASN A 37 7.21 -5.22 0.96
C ASN A 37 7.26 -3.68 1.04
N LEU A 38 6.14 -2.98 0.85
CA LEU A 38 6.07 -1.52 0.93
C LEU A 38 6.44 -0.97 2.31
N SER A 39 6.19 -1.75 3.37
CA SER A 39 6.58 -1.35 4.73
C SER A 39 8.10 -1.24 4.92
N THR A 40 8.90 -1.76 3.99
CA THR A 40 10.37 -1.60 3.96
C THR A 40 10.82 -0.28 3.29
N GLY A 41 9.93 0.45 2.61
CA GLY A 41 10.30 1.60 1.78
C GLY A 41 11.03 2.73 2.52
N VAL A 42 10.67 2.99 3.78
CA VAL A 42 11.36 3.99 4.61
C VAL A 42 12.77 3.53 4.95
N ALA A 43 12.93 2.27 5.37
CA ALA A 43 14.23 1.68 5.66
C ALA A 43 15.10 1.58 4.39
N TYR A 44 14.49 1.35 3.23
CA TYR A 44 15.16 1.40 1.93
C TYR A 44 15.72 2.79 1.62
N ALA A 45 14.89 3.83 1.75
CA ALA A 45 15.30 5.21 1.49
C ALA A 45 16.42 5.68 2.44
N LEU A 46 16.35 5.31 3.72
CA LEU A 46 17.40 5.61 4.70
C LEU A 46 18.72 4.91 4.37
N ALA A 47 18.69 3.60 4.12
CA ALA A 47 19.90 2.85 3.77
C ALA A 47 20.54 3.35 2.47
N LEU A 48 19.74 3.77 1.50
CA LEU A 48 20.23 4.38 0.28
C LEU A 48 20.91 5.73 0.55
N GLY A 49 20.32 6.57 1.41
CA GLY A 49 20.90 7.84 1.84
C GLY A 49 22.23 7.69 2.60
N GLU A 50 22.43 6.57 3.29
CA GLU A 50 23.69 6.21 3.97
C GLU A 50 24.75 5.61 3.03
N GLY A 51 24.46 5.47 1.73
CA GLY A 51 25.37 4.84 0.78
C GLY A 51 25.45 3.31 0.89
N ARG A 52 24.52 2.66 1.58
CA ARG A 52 24.48 1.19 1.78
C ARG A 52 23.78 0.46 0.64
N ALA A 53 24.00 0.89 -0.61
CA ALA A 53 23.37 0.30 -1.78
C ALA A 53 23.73 -1.19 -1.98
N GLY A 54 24.93 -1.62 -1.55
CA GLY A 54 25.34 -3.02 -1.63
C GLY A 54 24.50 -3.97 -0.77
N MET A 55 24.07 -3.51 0.42
CA MET A 55 23.16 -4.27 1.29
C MET A 55 21.80 -4.46 0.62
N ILE A 56 21.26 -3.38 0.06
CA ILE A 56 20.00 -3.39 -0.67
C ILE A 56 20.08 -4.35 -1.87
N ALA A 57 21.15 -4.26 -2.66
CA ALA A 57 21.36 -5.11 -3.82
C ALA A 57 21.47 -6.59 -3.41
N GLY A 58 22.18 -6.91 -2.33
CA GLY A 58 22.30 -8.27 -1.82
C GLY A 58 20.95 -8.87 -1.39
N VAL A 59 20.15 -8.11 -0.64
CA VAL A 59 18.81 -8.59 -0.22
C VAL A 59 17.85 -8.71 -1.40
N SER A 60 17.87 -7.76 -2.34
CA SER A 60 17.06 -7.83 -3.56
C SER A 60 17.44 -9.02 -4.44
N ALA A 61 18.73 -9.31 -4.60
CA ALA A 61 19.22 -10.47 -5.33
C ALA A 61 18.78 -11.78 -4.64
N PHE A 62 18.94 -11.87 -3.32
CA PHE A 62 18.46 -13.01 -2.54
C PHE A 62 16.95 -13.21 -2.71
N GLN A 63 16.15 -12.15 -2.56
CA GLN A 63 14.70 -12.20 -2.75
C GLN A 63 14.32 -12.68 -4.15
N ALA A 64 14.98 -12.17 -5.19
CA ALA A 64 14.71 -12.57 -6.58
C ALA A 64 15.02 -14.05 -6.82
N VAL A 65 16.19 -14.52 -6.38
CA VAL A 65 16.60 -15.92 -6.49
C VAL A 65 15.62 -16.82 -5.73
N LEU A 66 15.32 -16.48 -4.48
CA LEU A 66 14.38 -17.23 -3.64
C LEU A 66 12.99 -17.33 -4.30
N THR A 67 12.49 -16.21 -4.83
CA THR A 67 11.20 -16.17 -5.52
C THR A 67 11.18 -17.10 -6.74
N ILE A 68 12.20 -17.02 -7.60
CA ILE A 68 12.28 -17.84 -8.81
C ILE A 68 12.38 -19.33 -8.45
N VAL A 69 13.25 -19.68 -7.50
CA VAL A 69 13.42 -21.07 -7.06
C VAL A 69 12.12 -21.63 -6.49
N LEU A 70 11.42 -20.87 -5.64
CA LEU A 70 10.15 -21.31 -5.06
C LEU A 70 9.04 -21.40 -6.10
N MET A 71 8.94 -20.46 -7.04
CA MET A 71 7.97 -20.53 -8.14
C MET A 71 8.19 -21.80 -8.97
N LEU A 72 9.43 -22.08 -9.39
CA LEU A 72 9.75 -23.26 -10.19
C LEU A 72 9.52 -24.57 -9.42
N ALA A 73 9.79 -24.58 -8.12
CA ALA A 73 9.59 -25.76 -7.27
C ALA A 73 8.11 -26.03 -6.97
N LEU A 74 7.31 -24.99 -6.76
CA LEU A 74 5.89 -25.11 -6.37
C LEU A 74 4.93 -25.20 -7.58
N ALA A 75 5.30 -24.63 -8.73
CA ALA A 75 4.48 -24.67 -9.94
C ALA A 75 4.01 -26.09 -10.34
N PRO A 76 4.86 -27.14 -10.39
CA PRO A 76 4.39 -28.48 -10.77
C PRO A 76 3.48 -29.13 -9.72
N LEU A 77 3.45 -28.63 -8.47
CA LEU A 77 2.66 -29.19 -7.38
C LEU A 77 1.28 -28.54 -7.24
N LEU A 78 1.18 -27.25 -7.53
CA LEU A 78 0.01 -26.42 -7.24
C LEU A 78 -0.43 -25.54 -8.45
N ASP A 79 0.15 -25.77 -9.63
CA ASP A 79 -0.11 -25.00 -10.85
C ASP A 79 0.07 -23.47 -10.63
N ILE A 80 -0.90 -22.64 -11.03
CA ILE A 80 -0.84 -21.18 -10.87
C ILE A 80 -0.72 -20.75 -9.40
N TRP A 81 -1.34 -21.50 -8.48
CA TRP A 81 -1.26 -21.24 -7.04
C TRP A 81 0.15 -21.48 -6.51
N GLY A 82 0.90 -22.41 -7.11
CA GLY A 82 2.30 -22.65 -6.77
C GLY A 82 3.19 -21.47 -7.12
N VAL A 83 2.99 -20.89 -8.31
CA VAL A 83 3.69 -19.68 -8.73
C VAL A 83 3.37 -18.51 -7.79
N ALA A 84 2.10 -18.31 -7.46
CA ALA A 84 1.68 -17.24 -6.56
C ALA A 84 2.21 -17.42 -5.13
N ALA A 85 2.16 -18.64 -4.59
CA ALA A 85 2.74 -18.96 -3.28
C ALA A 85 4.25 -18.70 -3.25
N GLY A 86 4.97 -19.11 -4.29
CA GLY A 86 6.40 -18.82 -4.43
C GLY A 86 6.71 -17.31 -4.44
N ALA A 87 5.90 -16.53 -5.16
CA ALA A 87 5.97 -15.07 -5.17
C ALA A 87 5.79 -14.48 -3.77
N VAL A 88 4.71 -14.87 -3.10
CA VAL A 88 4.34 -14.38 -1.76
C VAL A 88 5.44 -14.69 -0.76
N ILE A 89 5.88 -15.95 -0.70
CA ILE A 89 6.90 -16.39 0.24
C ILE A 89 8.21 -15.65 -0.02
N GLY A 90 8.63 -15.56 -1.29
CA GLY A 90 9.86 -14.86 -1.67
C GLY A 90 9.83 -13.38 -1.28
N VAL A 91 8.75 -12.66 -1.63
CA VAL A 91 8.58 -11.23 -1.32
C VAL A 91 8.51 -10.99 0.19
N VAL A 92 7.68 -11.75 0.92
CA VAL A 92 7.54 -11.59 2.37
C VAL A 92 8.85 -11.92 3.08
N THR A 93 9.52 -13.00 2.69
CA THR A 93 10.79 -13.40 3.29
C THR A 93 11.89 -12.37 3.00
N GLY A 94 12.01 -11.89 1.77
CA GLY A 94 12.93 -10.82 1.41
C GLY A 94 12.71 -9.55 2.22
N ALA A 95 11.45 -9.12 2.36
CA ALA A 95 11.08 -7.97 3.17
C ALA A 95 11.42 -8.17 4.66
N LEU A 96 11.12 -9.34 5.23
CA LEU A 96 11.44 -9.65 6.63
C LEU A 96 12.95 -9.72 6.89
N VAL A 97 13.72 -10.30 5.96
CA VAL A 97 15.19 -10.33 6.03
C VAL A 97 15.73 -8.90 5.98
N TYR A 98 15.21 -8.06 5.08
CA TYR A 98 15.59 -6.66 5.00
C TYR A 98 15.32 -5.90 6.31
N ILE A 99 14.11 -6.04 6.87
CA ILE A 99 13.72 -5.42 8.15
C ILE A 99 14.65 -5.90 9.26
N ALA A 100 14.87 -7.21 9.39
CA ALA A 100 15.72 -7.77 10.43
C ALA A 100 17.16 -7.23 10.35
N TYR A 101 17.73 -7.19 9.14
CA TYR A 101 19.07 -6.67 8.94
C TYR A 101 19.15 -5.16 9.22
N PHE A 102 18.17 -4.39 8.74
CA PHE A 102 18.09 -2.95 8.96
C PHE A 102 17.99 -2.61 10.45
N HIS A 103 17.10 -3.29 11.18
CA HIS A 103 16.94 -3.09 12.62
C HIS A 103 18.20 -3.44 13.40
N ARG A 104 18.87 -4.53 13.05
CA ARG A 104 20.15 -4.92 13.66
C ARG A 104 21.26 -3.91 13.38
N ALA A 105 21.31 -3.35 12.17
CA ALA A 105 22.33 -2.39 11.77
C ALA A 105 22.16 -1.00 12.42
N HIS A 106 20.93 -0.61 12.77
CA HIS A 106 20.63 0.73 13.33
C HIS A 106 20.24 0.72 14.81
N GLY A 107 20.13 -0.47 15.43
CA GLY A 107 19.73 -0.60 16.84
C GLY A 107 18.30 -0.14 17.14
N ILE A 108 17.44 -0.05 16.12
CA ILE A 108 16.06 0.41 16.28
C ILE A 108 15.23 -0.74 16.87
N PRO A 109 14.47 -0.54 17.95
CA PRO A 109 13.57 -1.56 18.48
C PRO A 109 12.46 -1.90 17.46
N ILE A 110 12.17 -3.19 17.26
CA ILE A 110 11.08 -3.64 16.38
C ILE A 110 9.72 -3.08 16.81
N ARG A 111 9.54 -2.83 18.12
CA ARG A 111 8.32 -2.23 18.69
C ARG A 111 8.03 -0.85 18.10
N ASP A 112 9.05 -0.04 17.88
CA ASP A 112 8.88 1.32 17.33
C ASP A 112 8.48 1.27 15.86
N TYR A 113 9.02 0.30 15.13
CA TYR A 113 8.61 0.01 13.77
C TYR A 113 7.15 -0.46 13.69
N VAL A 114 6.76 -1.45 14.49
CA VAL A 114 5.38 -1.96 14.54
C VAL A 114 4.41 -0.85 14.92
N ARG A 115 4.78 0.02 15.87
CA ARG A 115 3.94 1.18 16.24
C ARG A 115 3.79 2.17 15.08
N SER A 116 4.85 2.38 14.31
CA SER A 116 4.87 3.35 13.19
C SER A 116 4.11 2.85 11.97
N VAL A 117 4.15 1.54 11.68
CA VAL A 117 3.46 0.93 10.53
C VAL A 117 2.03 0.48 10.89
N GLY A 118 1.83 0.01 12.12
CA GLY A 118 0.57 -0.60 12.56
C GLY A 118 -0.60 0.38 12.60
N ALA A 119 -0.39 1.61 13.09
CA ALA A 119 -1.48 2.60 13.14
C ALA A 119 -1.95 3.02 11.73
N PRO A 120 -1.08 3.38 10.77
CA PRO A 120 -1.50 3.62 9.38
C PRO A 120 -2.17 2.40 8.74
N ALA A 121 -1.66 1.19 8.97
CA ALA A 121 -2.26 -0.03 8.45
C ALA A 121 -3.69 -0.25 8.98
N ALA A 122 -3.90 -0.06 10.29
CA ALA A 122 -5.22 -0.17 10.91
C ALA A 122 -6.20 0.86 10.34
N VAL A 123 -5.78 2.11 10.14
CA VAL A 123 -6.62 3.14 9.51
C VAL A 123 -6.97 2.79 8.07
N ALA A 124 -6.01 2.29 7.30
CA ALA A 124 -6.23 1.85 5.93
C ALA A 124 -7.20 0.65 5.87
N LEU A 125 -7.09 -0.31 6.79
CA LEU A 125 -8.02 -1.44 6.92
C LEU A 125 -9.44 -0.95 7.26
N LEU A 126 -9.57 -0.07 8.25
CA LEU A 126 -10.87 0.50 8.63
C LEU A 126 -11.51 1.30 7.48
N ALA A 127 -10.72 2.07 6.74
CA ALA A 127 -11.21 2.81 5.58
C ALA A 127 -11.64 1.93 4.40
N ALA A 128 -11.14 0.70 4.33
CA ALA A 128 -11.54 -0.27 3.31
C ALA A 128 -12.84 -1.00 3.62
N VAL A 129 -13.28 -1.04 4.89
CA VAL A 129 -14.54 -1.68 5.30
C VAL A 129 -15.76 -1.25 4.48
N PRO A 130 -16.09 0.05 4.32
CA PRO A 130 -17.27 0.46 3.55
C PRO A 130 -17.20 0.05 2.08
N VAL A 131 -16.00 0.04 1.48
CA VAL A 131 -15.80 -0.46 0.12
C VAL A 131 -16.00 -1.97 0.06
N ALA A 132 -15.45 -2.73 1.01
CA ALA A 132 -15.66 -4.17 1.06
C ALA A 132 -17.14 -4.54 1.29
N LEU A 133 -17.87 -3.76 2.11
CA LEU A 133 -19.29 -3.98 2.37
C LEU A 133 -20.18 -3.62 1.18
N SER A 134 -19.82 -2.65 0.33
CA SER A 134 -20.62 -2.34 -0.87
C SER A 134 -20.65 -3.51 -1.83
N TRP A 135 -19.57 -4.29 -1.93
CA TRP A 135 -19.48 -5.51 -2.74
C TRP A 135 -20.30 -6.69 -2.22
N LEU A 136 -20.86 -6.61 -1.01
CA LEU A 136 -21.86 -7.58 -0.54
C LEU A 136 -23.25 -7.33 -1.13
N VAL A 137 -23.47 -6.13 -1.70
CA VAL A 137 -24.78 -5.67 -2.21
C VAL A 137 -24.73 -5.44 -3.72
N ILE A 138 -23.57 -5.05 -4.25
CA ILE A 138 -23.36 -4.74 -5.66
C ILE A 138 -22.66 -5.91 -6.35
N SER A 139 -23.31 -6.49 -7.36
CA SER A 139 -22.67 -7.48 -8.24
C SER A 139 -21.61 -6.81 -9.13
N PRO A 140 -20.50 -7.50 -9.45
CA PRO A 140 -19.52 -7.01 -10.42
C PRO A 140 -20.21 -6.70 -11.77
N PRO A 141 -20.01 -5.51 -12.35
CA PRO A 141 -20.56 -5.21 -13.66
C PRO A 141 -19.74 -5.87 -14.77
N ASP A 142 -20.43 -6.37 -15.80
CA ASP A 142 -19.79 -6.92 -17.02
C ASP A 142 -19.23 -5.79 -17.92
N ASP A 143 -19.82 -4.60 -17.82
CA ASP A 143 -19.42 -3.44 -18.61
C ASP A 143 -18.17 -2.75 -18.03
N ARG A 144 -17.07 -2.79 -18.78
CA ARG A 144 -15.82 -2.06 -18.48
C ARG A 144 -16.00 -0.59 -18.06
N PRO A 145 -16.78 0.26 -18.77
CA PRO A 145 -16.95 1.66 -18.34
C PRO A 145 -17.68 1.79 -17.00
N VAL A 146 -18.63 0.90 -16.71
CA VAL A 146 -19.34 0.87 -15.42
C VAL A 146 -18.38 0.42 -14.32
N ALA A 147 -17.58 -0.61 -14.55
CA ALA A 147 -16.54 -1.07 -13.63
C ALA A 147 -15.51 0.04 -13.32
N ALA A 148 -15.10 0.81 -14.33
CA ALA A 148 -14.21 1.94 -14.15
C ALA A 148 -14.84 3.05 -13.29
N LEU A 149 -16.12 3.36 -13.52
CA LEU A 149 -16.87 4.32 -12.72
C LEU A 149 -17.01 3.86 -11.26
N LEU A 150 -17.33 2.58 -11.03
CA LEU A 150 -17.38 2.01 -9.68
C LEU A 150 -16.01 2.05 -9.00
N SER A 151 -14.92 1.77 -9.72
CA SER A 151 -13.56 1.90 -9.19
C SER A 151 -13.26 3.33 -8.73
N LEU A 152 -13.69 4.34 -9.51
CA LEU A 152 -13.55 5.75 -9.11
C LEU A 152 -14.39 6.09 -7.88
N LEU A 153 -15.60 5.55 -7.78
CA LEU A 153 -16.46 5.73 -6.62
C LEU A 153 -15.84 5.09 -5.36
N ASP A 154 -15.30 3.89 -5.47
CA ASP A 154 -14.60 3.20 -4.39
C ASP A 154 -13.41 4.02 -3.89
N ILE A 155 -12.64 4.64 -4.80
CA ILE A 155 -11.55 5.57 -4.44
C ILE A 155 -12.11 6.72 -3.60
N ILE A 156 -13.18 7.37 -4.05
CA ILE A 156 -13.79 8.50 -3.34
C ILE A 156 -14.26 8.07 -1.94
N VAL A 157 -14.98 6.94 -1.83
CA VAL A 157 -15.47 6.40 -0.55
C VAL A 157 -14.30 6.09 0.39
N TYR A 158 -13.29 5.39 -0.11
CA TYR A 158 -12.09 5.05 0.67
C TYR A 158 -11.40 6.30 1.21
N PHE A 159 -11.14 7.30 0.37
CA PHE A 159 -10.45 8.53 0.78
C PHE A 159 -11.32 9.41 1.69
N ALA A 160 -12.64 9.43 1.50
CA ALA A 160 -13.57 10.14 2.36
C ALA A 160 -13.55 9.60 3.81
N VAL A 161 -13.26 8.31 4.01
CA VAL A 161 -13.11 7.71 5.34
C VAL A 161 -11.67 7.76 5.84
N TYR A 162 -10.69 7.47 4.98
CA TYR A 162 -9.28 7.43 5.34
C TYR A 162 -8.75 8.79 5.81
N LEU A 163 -9.02 9.87 5.06
CA LEU A 163 -8.42 11.18 5.34
C LEU A 163 -8.85 11.74 6.72
N PRO A 164 -10.14 11.75 7.11
CA PRO A 164 -10.54 12.21 8.43
C PRO A 164 -9.98 11.35 9.57
N LEU A 165 -9.93 10.03 9.40
CA LEU A 165 -9.36 9.12 10.41
C LEU A 165 -7.85 9.34 10.58
N ALA A 166 -7.12 9.44 9.47
CA ALA A 166 -5.69 9.70 9.49
C ALA A 166 -5.36 11.09 10.08
N ASP A 167 -6.19 12.12 9.81
CA ASP A 167 -6.03 13.46 10.38
C ASP A 167 -6.27 13.44 11.90
N ARG A 168 -7.36 12.80 12.37
CA ARG A 168 -7.67 12.67 13.80
C ARG A 168 -6.58 11.96 14.60
N LEU A 169 -5.91 10.99 13.98
CA LEU A 169 -4.81 10.24 14.60
C LEU A 169 -3.44 10.91 14.39
N GLY A 170 -3.39 12.07 13.72
CA GLY A 170 -2.15 12.81 13.49
C GLY A 170 -1.17 12.12 12.53
N LEU A 171 -1.63 11.13 11.76
CA LEU A 171 -0.79 10.34 10.84
C LEU A 171 -0.50 11.10 9.54
N LEU A 172 -1.29 12.13 9.21
CA LEU A 172 -1.07 12.93 8.01
C LEU A 172 0.15 13.86 8.17
N PRO A 173 1.02 13.95 7.13
CA PRO A 173 2.06 14.97 7.04
C PRO A 173 1.49 16.37 7.27
N GLU A 174 2.25 17.25 7.91
CA GLU A 174 1.78 18.60 8.24
C GLU A 174 1.24 19.37 7.03
N ARG A 175 1.81 19.14 5.84
CA ARG A 175 1.39 19.77 4.58
C ARG A 175 0.01 19.33 4.09
N LEU A 176 -0.45 18.14 4.50
CA LEU A 176 -1.74 17.58 4.09
C LEU A 176 -2.83 17.78 5.15
N ARG A 177 -2.48 18.27 6.34
CA ARG A 177 -3.48 18.57 7.38
C ARG A 177 -4.36 19.74 6.92
N PRO A 178 -5.70 19.64 6.96
CA PRO A 178 -6.59 20.74 6.58
C PRO A 178 -6.31 22.04 7.35
N SER A 179 -5.82 21.92 8.59
CA SER A 179 -5.42 23.04 9.44
C SER A 179 -4.20 23.82 8.91
N SER A 180 -3.26 23.18 8.22
CA SER A 180 -2.11 23.87 7.61
C SER A 180 -2.52 24.63 6.35
N ILE A 181 -3.42 24.05 5.54
CA ILE A 181 -4.01 24.73 4.38
C ILE A 181 -4.76 25.99 4.82
N ARG A 182 -5.60 25.89 5.85
CA ARG A 182 -6.29 27.05 6.43
C ARG A 182 -5.31 28.12 6.90
N ARG A 183 -4.24 27.73 7.61
CA ARG A 183 -3.18 28.66 8.05
C ARG A 183 -2.46 29.32 6.88
N ALA A 184 -2.13 28.58 5.82
CA ALA A 184 -1.49 29.11 4.62
C ALA A 184 -2.37 30.12 3.87
N VAL A 185 -3.67 29.83 3.73
CA VAL A 185 -4.65 30.73 3.10
C VAL A 185 -4.79 32.03 3.91
N VAL A 186 -4.90 31.93 5.24
CA VAL A 186 -4.99 33.12 6.12
C VAL A 186 -3.70 33.94 6.07
N ALA A 187 -2.53 33.30 6.09
CA ALA A 187 -1.25 33.98 5.99
C ALA A 187 -1.10 34.73 4.65
N ARG A 188 -1.54 34.13 3.54
CA ARG A 188 -1.52 34.75 2.21
C ARG A 188 -2.44 35.97 2.15
N ARG A 189 -3.65 35.88 2.70
CA ARG A 189 -4.57 37.03 2.81
C ARG A 189 -3.98 38.18 3.62
N ARG A 190 -3.31 37.89 4.74
CA ARG A 190 -2.64 38.92 5.57
C ARG A 190 -1.49 39.61 4.84
N ARG A 191 -0.72 38.90 4.01
CA ARG A 191 0.36 39.50 3.20
C ARG A 191 -0.18 40.44 2.13
N GLN A 192 -1.29 40.08 1.50
CA GLN A 192 -1.96 40.93 0.49
C GLN A 192 -2.61 42.18 1.11
N ALA A 193 -3.01 42.10 2.39
CA ALA A 193 -3.63 43.22 3.09
C ALA A 193 -2.62 44.21 3.72
N LYS A 194 -1.31 43.93 3.70
CA LYS A 194 -0.31 44.91 4.15
C LYS A 194 -0.15 45.98 3.06
N PRO A 195 -0.55 47.24 3.30
CA PRO A 195 -0.32 48.31 2.33
C PRO A 195 1.18 48.47 2.09
N VAL A 196 1.56 48.63 0.82
CA VAL A 196 2.92 49.02 0.45
C VAL A 196 3.09 50.46 0.93
N THR A 197 3.70 50.63 2.10
CA THR A 197 4.11 51.96 2.58
C THR A 197 5.20 52.47 1.64
N PRO A 198 4.99 53.64 0.99
CA PRO A 198 5.96 54.25 0.09
C PRO A 198 7.22 54.73 0.81
#